data_AF-A0A933MIZ4-F1
#
_entry.id   AF-A0A933MIZ4-F1
#
_cell.length_a   1.000
_cell.length_b   1.000
_cell.length_c   1.000
_cell.angle_alpha   90.00
_cell.angle_beta   90.00
_cell.angle_gamma   90.00
#
_symmetry.space_group_name_H-M   'P 1'
#
loop_
_entity.id
_entity.type
_entity.pdbx_description
1 polymer ?
#
loop_
_entity_poly.entity_id
_entity_poly.type
_entity_poly.pdbx_seq_one_letter_code
_entity_poly.pdbx_strand_id
1 'polypeptide(L)'
;MNKIAIAVIHGIGEQKPDFADEMTIGLREQFVKQDKKRLSGAELCIKPVYWAPLLQKAEDNLWRAMLKGGTLDFISLRRFMINFAADAIAYQPAGSDREVYDQVHGVFAQSLRGLAEEAGEKAPLCIIAHSLGTVIASNYIYDLQAAPKKKLIPETVKSVAGATPIEKGETLCLFYTLGSPIAIWSLRYADFGVPVAAPDPRLAKHYPNIAGEWVNFYDRDDVIGYPLKNLNSLYNRAVKQDVEINAGGFLSSWNPLSHLGYLTDGDALKPMAQGLYKAWAGANG
;
A
#
# COMPACT_ATOMS: atom_id res chain seq x y z
N MET A 1 15.90 -10.51 18.70
CA MET A 1 16.11 -9.68 17.49
C MET A 1 14.77 -9.14 17.05
N ASN A 2 14.73 -7.87 16.67
CA ASN A 2 13.53 -7.24 16.11
C ASN A 2 13.30 -7.75 14.69
N LYS A 3 12.09 -8.23 14.41
CA LYS A 3 11.60 -8.48 13.05
C LYS A 3 11.16 -7.16 12.41
N ILE A 4 11.06 -7.12 11.10
CA ILE A 4 10.37 -6.06 10.35
C ILE A 4 8.95 -6.53 10.08
N ALA A 5 7.97 -5.71 10.48
CA ALA A 5 6.57 -5.92 10.15
C ALA A 5 6.25 -5.30 8.80
N ILE A 6 5.62 -6.05 7.90
CA ILE A 6 5.35 -5.63 6.53
C ILE A 6 3.86 -5.84 6.24
N ALA A 7 3.13 -4.75 6.05
CA ALA A 7 1.76 -4.79 5.54
C ALA A 7 1.79 -4.66 4.02
N VAL A 8 1.17 -5.61 3.31
CA VAL A 8 1.06 -5.59 1.86
C VAL A 8 -0.39 -5.36 1.49
N ILE A 9 -0.69 -4.26 0.80
CA ILE A 9 -2.07 -3.94 0.40
C ILE A 9 -2.22 -3.93 -1.12
N HIS A 10 -3.21 -4.67 -1.61
CA HIS A 10 -3.55 -4.76 -3.02
C HIS A 10 -4.42 -3.59 -3.49
N GLY A 11 -4.46 -3.41 -4.82
CA GLY A 11 -5.35 -2.50 -5.51
C GLY A 11 -6.75 -3.04 -5.77
N ILE A 12 -7.34 -2.60 -6.88
CA ILE A 12 -8.71 -2.91 -7.26
C ILE A 12 -8.95 -4.36 -7.70
N GLY A 13 -10.22 -4.73 -7.76
CA GLY A 13 -10.74 -5.94 -8.38
C GLY A 13 -10.61 -7.21 -7.54
N GLU A 14 -10.94 -8.34 -8.19
CA GLU A 14 -11.05 -9.66 -7.59
C GLU A 14 -9.66 -10.24 -7.27
N GLN A 15 -9.07 -9.74 -6.19
CA GLN A 15 -7.84 -10.29 -5.62
C GLN A 15 -8.15 -11.57 -4.87
N LYS A 16 -7.16 -12.45 -4.78
CA LYS A 16 -7.26 -13.68 -3.97
C LYS A 16 -6.61 -13.45 -2.60
N PRO A 17 -6.98 -14.22 -1.56
CA PRO A 17 -6.36 -14.09 -0.23
C PRO A 17 -4.84 -14.27 -0.22
N ASP A 18 -4.29 -15.01 -1.19
CA ASP A 18 -2.88 -15.34 -1.39
C ASP A 18 -2.14 -14.39 -2.35
N PHE A 19 -2.73 -13.23 -2.71
CA PHE A 19 -2.14 -12.30 -3.70
C PHE A 19 -0.71 -11.84 -3.38
N ALA A 20 -0.30 -11.88 -2.11
CA ALA A 20 1.00 -11.42 -1.65
C ALA A 20 2.08 -12.52 -1.63
N ASP A 21 1.75 -13.77 -1.96
CA ASP A 21 2.63 -14.92 -1.77
C ASP A 21 3.87 -14.86 -2.66
N GLU A 22 3.69 -14.59 -3.96
CA GLU A 22 4.82 -14.49 -4.91
C GLU A 22 5.76 -13.35 -4.54
N MET A 23 5.21 -12.18 -4.18
CA MET A 23 6.00 -11.05 -3.69
C MET A 23 6.74 -11.42 -2.40
N THR A 24 6.08 -12.13 -1.47
CA THR A 24 6.67 -12.56 -0.21
C THR A 24 7.90 -13.44 -0.43
N ILE A 25 7.80 -14.40 -1.36
CA ILE A 25 8.91 -15.27 -1.75
C ILE A 25 10.04 -14.42 -2.35
N GLY A 26 9.75 -13.63 -3.39
CA GLY A 26 10.75 -12.83 -4.09
C GLY A 26 11.45 -11.82 -3.17
N LEU A 27 10.70 -11.15 -2.30
CA LEU A 27 11.22 -10.17 -1.36
C LEU A 27 12.13 -10.82 -0.31
N ARG A 28 11.76 -11.99 0.23
CA ARG A 28 12.61 -12.75 1.15
C ARG A 28 13.92 -13.19 0.49
N GLU A 29 13.85 -13.67 -0.75
CA GLU A 29 15.05 -14.05 -1.50
C GLU A 29 15.99 -12.85 -1.72
N GLN A 30 15.46 -11.69 -2.12
CA GLN A 30 16.27 -10.48 -2.30
C GLN A 30 16.82 -9.94 -0.98
N PHE A 31 16.07 -10.09 0.11
CA PHE A 31 16.49 -9.71 1.45
C PHE A 31 17.65 -10.57 1.96
N VAL A 32 17.56 -11.90 1.85
CA VAL A 32 18.65 -12.80 2.24
C VAL A 32 19.93 -12.54 1.44
N LYS A 33 19.82 -12.11 0.18
CA LYS A 33 20.97 -11.73 -0.65
C LYS A 33 21.73 -10.50 -0.10
N GLN A 34 21.11 -9.65 0.73
CA GLN A 34 21.79 -8.49 1.33
C GLN A 34 22.87 -8.91 2.34
N ASP A 35 22.62 -9.96 3.13
CA ASP A 35 23.58 -10.50 4.09
C ASP A 35 23.28 -11.98 4.39
N LYS A 36 23.76 -12.87 3.51
CA LYS A 36 23.54 -14.32 3.58
C LYS A 36 24.04 -14.98 4.86
N LYS A 37 24.89 -14.31 5.65
CA LYS A 37 25.44 -14.85 6.90
C LYS A 37 24.52 -14.60 8.08
N ARG A 38 23.80 -13.47 8.08
CA ARG A 38 22.96 -13.03 9.19
C ARG A 38 21.47 -13.20 8.95
N LEU A 39 21.05 -13.31 7.69
CA LEU A 39 19.65 -13.28 7.30
C LEU A 39 19.17 -14.65 6.83
N SER A 40 17.97 -15.00 7.27
CA SER A 40 17.27 -16.23 6.89
C SER A 40 15.96 -15.95 6.14
N GLY A 41 15.51 -14.70 6.12
CA GLY A 41 14.20 -14.29 5.62
C GLY A 41 13.10 -14.36 6.69
N ALA A 42 13.33 -15.08 7.80
CA ALA A 42 12.41 -15.14 8.94
C ALA A 42 12.32 -13.82 9.72
N GLU A 43 13.24 -12.90 9.45
CA GLU A 43 13.24 -11.54 10.00
C GLU A 43 12.10 -10.68 9.42
N LEU A 44 11.49 -11.10 8.31
CA LEU A 44 10.37 -10.43 7.65
C LEU A 44 9.04 -11.10 8.04
N CYS A 45 8.22 -10.39 8.82
CA CYS A 45 6.84 -10.76 9.13
C CYS A 45 5.92 -10.00 8.15
N ILE A 46 5.35 -10.73 7.18
CA ILE A 46 4.58 -10.15 6.07
C ILE A 46 3.12 -10.56 6.24
N LYS A 47 2.20 -9.61 6.19
CA LYS A 47 0.76 -9.87 6.19
C LYS A 47 0.05 -9.12 5.07
N PRO A 48 -0.87 -9.80 4.34
CA PRO A 48 -1.75 -9.14 3.40
C PRO A 48 -2.80 -8.29 4.13
N VAL A 49 -3.12 -7.14 3.57
CA VAL A 49 -4.32 -6.34 3.84
C VAL A 49 -5.31 -6.66 2.72
N TYR A 50 -6.12 -7.69 2.94
CA TYR A 50 -7.02 -8.26 1.92
C TYR A 50 -8.44 -7.72 2.08
N TRP A 51 -8.78 -6.68 1.32
CA TRP A 51 -10.03 -5.93 1.45
C TRP A 51 -11.04 -6.21 0.32
N ALA A 52 -10.63 -6.89 -0.76
CA ALA A 52 -11.47 -7.17 -1.93
C ALA A 52 -12.87 -7.76 -1.62
N PRO A 53 -13.06 -8.67 -0.63
CA PRO A 53 -14.38 -9.25 -0.35
C PRO A 53 -15.47 -8.23 0.04
N LEU A 54 -15.09 -7.03 0.49
CA LEU A 54 -16.03 -5.99 0.90
C LEU A 54 -16.86 -5.47 -0.28
N LEU A 55 -16.26 -5.35 -1.47
CA LEU A 55 -16.91 -4.79 -2.66
C LEU A 55 -17.25 -5.83 -3.73
N GLN A 56 -16.62 -7.01 -3.71
CA GLN A 56 -16.75 -8.04 -4.75
C GLN A 56 -18.21 -8.33 -5.15
N LYS A 57 -19.10 -8.53 -4.18
CA LYS A 57 -20.52 -8.83 -4.46
C LYS A 57 -21.22 -7.67 -5.18
N ALA A 58 -20.92 -6.43 -4.80
CA ALA A 58 -21.50 -5.24 -5.42
C ALA A 58 -20.96 -5.06 -6.85
N GLU A 59 -19.65 -5.26 -7.04
CA GLU A 59 -19.01 -5.24 -8.37
C GLU A 59 -19.58 -6.31 -9.30
N ASP A 60 -19.74 -7.55 -8.84
CA ASP A 60 -20.32 -8.64 -9.64
C ASP A 60 -21.77 -8.37 -10.06
N ASN A 61 -22.53 -7.68 -9.19
CA ASN A 61 -23.89 -7.25 -9.51
C ASN A 61 -23.89 -6.15 -10.56
N LEU A 62 -23.03 -5.14 -10.41
CA LEU A 62 -22.88 -4.04 -11.36
C LEU A 62 -22.44 -4.56 -12.73
N TRP A 63 -21.44 -5.44 -12.76
CA TRP A 63 -20.94 -6.06 -13.99
C TRP A 63 -22.05 -6.84 -14.70
N ARG A 64 -22.79 -7.69 -13.98
CA ARG A 64 -23.94 -8.43 -14.55
C ARG A 64 -25.06 -7.51 -15.03
N ALA A 65 -25.29 -6.39 -14.36
CA ALA A 65 -26.27 -5.40 -14.80
C ALA A 65 -25.82 -4.72 -16.11
N MET A 66 -24.54 -4.38 -16.23
CA MET A 66 -23.99 -3.72 -17.44
C MET A 66 -23.98 -4.62 -18.67
N LEU A 67 -23.70 -5.91 -18.50
CA LEU A 67 -23.72 -6.87 -19.60
C LEU A 67 -25.13 -7.13 -20.18
N LYS A 68 -26.20 -6.80 -19.44
CA LYS A 68 -27.58 -6.91 -19.96
C LYS A 68 -27.91 -5.83 -21.01
N GLY A 69 -27.09 -4.79 -21.13
CA GLY A 69 -27.34 -3.64 -22.00
C GLY A 69 -26.97 -3.83 -23.48
N GLY A 70 -26.38 -4.98 -23.86
CA GLY A 70 -25.97 -5.27 -25.23
C GLY A 70 -24.55 -5.83 -25.33
N THR A 71 -24.08 -6.08 -26.55
CA THR A 71 -22.69 -6.48 -26.82
C THR A 71 -21.76 -5.28 -26.70
N LEU A 72 -20.69 -5.42 -25.92
CA LEU A 72 -19.72 -4.36 -25.67
C LEU A 72 -18.34 -4.76 -26.20
N ASP A 73 -17.67 -3.85 -26.90
CA ASP A 73 -16.26 -4.02 -27.28
C ASP A 73 -15.31 -3.67 -26.12
N PHE A 74 -14.06 -4.13 -26.20
CA PHE A 74 -13.01 -3.88 -25.19
C PHE A 74 -13.39 -4.33 -23.77
N ILE A 75 -14.06 -5.48 -23.64
CA ILE A 75 -14.56 -6.04 -22.37
C ILE A 75 -13.52 -6.03 -21.25
N SER A 76 -12.26 -6.40 -21.53
CA SER A 76 -11.19 -6.40 -20.53
C SER A 76 -10.86 -5.00 -20.01
N LEU A 77 -10.67 -4.03 -20.91
CA LEU A 77 -10.43 -2.62 -20.54
C LEU A 77 -11.64 -2.01 -19.83
N ARG A 78 -12.86 -2.32 -20.28
CA ARG A 78 -14.09 -1.86 -19.62
C ARG A 78 -14.22 -2.45 -18.22
N ARG A 79 -13.93 -3.74 -18.03
CA ARG A 79 -13.93 -4.37 -16.71
C ARG A 79 -12.88 -3.72 -15.81
N PHE A 80 -11.68 -3.47 -16.32
CA PHE A 80 -10.64 -2.75 -15.58
C PHE A 80 -11.10 -1.34 -15.17
N MET A 81 -11.64 -0.55 -16.10
CA MET A 81 -12.14 0.80 -15.82
C MET A 81 -13.32 0.80 -14.86
N ILE A 82 -14.23 -0.18 -14.97
CA ILE A 82 -15.34 -0.34 -14.04
C ILE A 82 -14.81 -0.68 -12.65
N ASN A 83 -13.92 -1.66 -12.50
CA ASN A 83 -13.34 -1.99 -11.20
C ASN A 83 -12.58 -0.77 -10.63
N PHE A 84 -11.77 -0.09 -11.45
CA PHE A 84 -11.04 1.10 -11.00
C PHE A 84 -11.96 2.22 -10.54
N ALA A 85 -12.93 2.61 -11.37
CA ALA A 85 -13.84 3.70 -11.06
C ALA A 85 -14.83 3.31 -9.96
N ALA A 86 -15.38 2.09 -9.98
CA ALA A 86 -16.34 1.62 -8.99
C ALA A 86 -15.69 1.49 -7.61
N ASP A 87 -14.51 0.87 -7.50
CA ASP A 87 -13.79 0.79 -6.22
C ASP A 87 -13.38 2.18 -5.74
N ALA A 88 -12.86 3.04 -6.63
CA ALA A 88 -12.51 4.42 -6.28
C ALA A 88 -13.73 5.21 -5.75
N ILE A 89 -14.87 5.10 -6.42
CA ILE A 89 -16.11 5.80 -6.05
C ILE A 89 -16.68 5.22 -4.76
N ALA A 90 -16.74 3.89 -4.63
CA ALA A 90 -17.30 3.21 -3.47
C ALA A 90 -16.44 3.42 -2.22
N TYR A 91 -15.12 3.41 -2.37
CA TYR A 91 -14.19 3.66 -1.28
C TYR A 91 -14.28 5.11 -0.76
N GLN A 92 -14.54 6.08 -1.64
CA GLN A 92 -14.53 7.49 -1.29
C GLN A 92 -15.79 7.86 -0.48
N PRO A 93 -15.65 8.43 0.75
CA PRO A 93 -16.81 8.90 1.50
C PRO A 93 -17.67 9.90 0.72
N ALA A 94 -18.98 9.69 0.75
CA ALA A 94 -19.99 10.53 0.11
C ALA A 94 -20.87 11.21 1.17
N GLY A 95 -20.61 12.49 1.44
CA GLY A 95 -21.30 13.21 2.52
C GLY A 95 -20.98 12.60 3.89
N SER A 96 -22.00 12.14 4.61
CA SER A 96 -21.84 11.45 5.89
C SER A 96 -21.64 9.93 5.74
N ASP A 97 -21.84 9.37 4.55
CA ASP A 97 -21.64 7.94 4.31
C ASP A 97 -20.15 7.63 4.16
N ARG A 98 -19.63 6.83 5.09
CA ARG A 98 -18.23 6.37 5.13
C ARG A 98 -18.12 4.87 5.36
N GLU A 99 -19.20 4.11 5.18
CA GLU A 99 -19.26 2.71 5.61
C GLU A 99 -18.14 1.88 4.97
N VAL A 100 -17.99 1.94 3.65
CA VAL A 100 -16.94 1.21 2.91
C VAL A 100 -15.54 1.68 3.33
N TYR A 101 -15.33 2.98 3.44
CA TYR A 101 -14.06 3.56 3.87
C TYR A 101 -13.65 3.03 5.26
N ASP A 102 -14.57 3.05 6.22
CA ASP A 102 -14.35 2.60 7.58
C ASP A 102 -14.17 1.07 7.67
N GLN A 103 -14.90 0.29 6.86
CA GLN A 103 -14.71 -1.16 6.77
C GLN A 103 -13.34 -1.54 6.21
N VAL A 104 -12.89 -0.88 5.13
CA VAL A 104 -11.54 -1.08 4.55
C VAL A 104 -10.46 -0.72 5.58
N HIS A 105 -10.63 0.39 6.31
CA HIS A 105 -9.73 0.78 7.38
C HIS A 105 -9.75 -0.20 8.56
N GLY A 106 -10.89 -0.83 8.85
CA GLY A 106 -11.01 -1.90 9.83
C GLY A 106 -10.19 -3.15 9.45
N VAL A 107 -10.22 -3.55 8.17
CA VAL A 107 -9.36 -4.63 7.64
C VAL A 107 -7.88 -4.26 7.81
N PHE A 108 -7.51 -3.03 7.47
CA PHE A 108 -6.13 -2.55 7.65
C PHE A 108 -5.69 -2.62 9.12
N ALA A 109 -6.52 -2.11 10.03
CA ALA A 109 -6.27 -2.15 11.47
C ALA A 109 -6.10 -3.59 11.99
N GLN A 110 -6.94 -4.52 11.55
CA GLN A 110 -6.84 -5.93 11.92
C GLN A 110 -5.54 -6.56 11.42
N SER A 111 -5.09 -6.21 10.21
CA SER A 111 -3.80 -6.68 9.68
C SER A 111 -2.61 -6.14 10.48
N LEU A 112 -2.63 -4.86 10.89
CA LEU A 112 -1.58 -4.28 11.74
C LEU A 112 -1.56 -4.92 13.13
N ARG A 113 -2.73 -5.22 13.70
CA ARG A 113 -2.82 -5.98 14.96
C ARG A 113 -2.17 -7.35 14.86
N GLY A 114 -2.48 -8.09 13.79
CA GLY A 114 -1.85 -9.39 13.54
C GLY A 114 -0.32 -9.26 13.36
N LEU A 115 0.16 -8.19 12.73
CA LEU A 115 1.60 -7.91 12.65
C LEU A 115 2.19 -7.61 14.03
N ALA A 116 1.49 -6.86 14.90
CA ALA A 116 1.92 -6.60 16.27
C ALA A 116 2.09 -7.90 17.06
N GLU A 117 1.13 -8.82 16.92
CA GLU A 117 1.14 -10.13 17.59
C GLU A 117 2.29 -11.03 17.11
N GLU A 118 2.67 -10.99 15.82
CA GLU A 118 3.70 -11.88 15.25
C GLU A 118 5.13 -11.29 15.16
N ALA A 119 5.24 -9.99 14.92
CA ALA A 119 6.50 -9.27 14.78
C ALA A 119 6.95 -8.59 16.09
N GLY A 120 5.99 -8.33 16.99
CA GLY A 120 6.16 -7.57 18.22
C GLY A 120 5.53 -6.18 18.13
N GLU A 121 4.99 -5.70 19.26
CA GLU A 121 4.23 -4.44 19.39
C GLU A 121 4.96 -3.18 18.88
N LYS A 122 6.30 -3.22 18.88
CA LYS A 122 7.16 -2.12 18.48
C LYS A 122 7.90 -2.37 17.18
N ALA A 123 7.67 -3.47 16.47
CA ALA A 123 8.43 -3.78 15.25
C ALA A 123 8.45 -2.58 14.26
N PRO A 124 9.59 -2.29 13.60
CA PRO A 124 9.62 -1.32 12.51
C PRO A 124 8.62 -1.74 11.44
N LEU A 125 7.78 -0.81 10.99
CA LEU A 125 6.70 -1.05 10.06
C LEU A 125 7.08 -0.60 8.65
N CYS A 126 6.90 -1.50 7.70
CA CYS A 126 6.93 -1.26 6.28
C CYS A 126 5.52 -1.44 5.71
N ILE A 127 5.10 -0.53 4.83
CA ILE A 127 3.88 -0.70 4.04
C ILE A 127 4.28 -0.80 2.57
N ILE A 128 3.90 -1.88 1.92
CA ILE A 128 4.00 -2.06 0.46
C ILE A 128 2.59 -1.98 -0.09
N ALA A 129 2.33 -0.96 -0.89
CA ALA A 129 1.00 -0.68 -1.40
C ALA A 129 1.00 -0.64 -2.92
N HIS A 130 -0.01 -1.27 -3.52
CA HIS A 130 -0.15 -1.36 -4.97
C HIS A 130 -1.46 -0.70 -5.42
N SER A 131 -1.39 0.08 -6.51
CA SER A 131 -2.57 0.67 -7.15
C SER A 131 -3.48 1.39 -6.15
N LEU A 132 -4.80 1.18 -6.13
CA LEU A 132 -5.73 1.80 -5.17
C LEU A 132 -5.32 1.55 -3.70
N GLY A 133 -4.64 0.44 -3.41
CA GLY A 133 -4.04 0.18 -2.10
C GLY A 133 -3.09 1.29 -1.63
N THR A 134 -2.43 2.01 -2.55
CA THR A 134 -1.58 3.17 -2.22
C THR A 134 -2.38 4.34 -1.65
N VAL A 135 -3.56 4.60 -2.21
CA VAL A 135 -4.50 5.61 -1.72
C VAL A 135 -5.07 5.17 -0.37
N ILE A 136 -5.48 3.91 -0.25
CA ILE A 136 -6.01 3.36 1.01
C ILE A 136 -4.97 3.46 2.12
N ALA A 137 -3.74 3.02 1.88
CA ALA A 137 -2.64 3.13 2.84
C ALA A 137 -2.35 4.59 3.21
N SER A 138 -2.27 5.49 2.23
CA SER A 138 -2.05 6.91 2.48
C SER A 138 -3.17 7.52 3.34
N ASN A 139 -4.44 7.20 3.05
CA ASN A 139 -5.58 7.70 3.82
C ASN A 139 -5.60 7.13 5.24
N TYR A 140 -5.34 5.82 5.40
CA TYR A 140 -5.29 5.18 6.72
C TYR A 140 -4.19 5.78 7.60
N ILE A 141 -2.98 5.96 7.05
CA ILE A 141 -1.87 6.60 7.77
C ILE A 141 -2.16 8.08 8.03
N TYR A 142 -2.77 8.80 7.10
CA TYR A 142 -3.20 10.18 7.32
C TYR A 142 -4.16 10.28 8.50
N ASP A 143 -5.16 9.39 8.56
CA ASP A 143 -6.14 9.36 9.64
C ASP A 143 -5.48 9.06 10.98
N LEU A 144 -4.50 8.15 11.04
CA LEU A 144 -3.70 7.88 12.24
C LEU A 144 -2.86 9.10 12.67
N GLN A 145 -2.22 9.78 11.74
CA GLN A 145 -1.38 10.95 12.01
C GLN A 145 -2.20 12.18 12.41
N ALA A 146 -3.40 12.32 11.85
CA ALA A 146 -4.30 13.43 12.13
C ALA A 146 -5.26 13.16 13.30
N ALA A 147 -5.47 11.90 13.71
CA ALA A 147 -6.38 11.48 14.78
C ALA A 147 -6.22 12.25 16.10
N PRO A 148 -5.00 12.59 16.58
CA PRO A 148 -4.85 13.38 17.80
C PRO A 148 -5.49 14.78 17.72
N LYS A 149 -5.69 15.31 16.52
CA LYS A 149 -6.26 16.64 16.27
C LYS A 149 -7.67 16.59 15.66
N LYS A 150 -8.03 15.46 15.04
CA LYS A 150 -9.28 15.30 14.29
C LYS A 150 -9.93 13.96 14.66
N LYS A 151 -11.25 13.93 14.91
CA LYS A 151 -11.98 12.67 15.17
C LYS A 151 -12.25 11.91 13.86
N LEU A 152 -11.19 11.39 13.22
CA LEU A 152 -11.28 10.73 11.91
C LEU A 152 -11.51 9.22 12.01
N ILE A 153 -10.91 8.58 13.02
CA ILE A 153 -11.02 7.14 13.24
C ILE A 153 -12.33 6.84 14.01
N PRO A 154 -13.28 6.11 13.40
CA PRO A 154 -14.55 5.78 14.03
C PRO A 154 -14.36 4.71 15.11
N GLU A 155 -15.36 4.56 15.99
CA GLU A 155 -15.29 3.58 17.08
C GLU A 155 -15.23 2.13 16.57
N THR A 156 -15.83 1.86 15.40
CA THR A 156 -15.78 0.56 14.72
C THR A 156 -14.36 0.15 14.32
N VAL A 157 -13.51 1.11 13.95
CA VAL A 157 -12.09 0.85 13.64
C VAL A 157 -11.27 0.79 14.91
N LYS A 158 -11.55 1.65 15.91
CA LYS A 158 -10.85 1.64 17.20
C LYS A 158 -11.06 0.36 18.01
N SER A 159 -12.23 -0.27 17.91
CA SER A 159 -12.51 -1.52 18.62
C SER A 159 -11.67 -2.70 18.09
N VAL A 160 -11.20 -2.59 16.85
CA VAL A 160 -10.36 -3.58 16.18
C VAL A 160 -8.88 -3.21 16.31
N ALA A 161 -8.54 -1.92 16.17
CA ALA A 161 -7.20 -1.39 16.34
C ALA A 161 -6.77 -1.48 17.80
N GLY A 162 -5.62 -2.09 18.08
CA GLY A 162 -5.02 -2.05 19.40
C GLY A 162 -4.27 -0.75 19.68
N ALA A 163 -3.53 -0.75 20.79
CA ALA A 163 -2.87 0.43 21.33
C ALA A 163 -1.35 0.46 21.11
N THR A 164 -0.80 -0.53 20.38
CA THR A 164 0.64 -0.68 20.21
C THR A 164 1.22 0.37 19.25
N PRO A 165 2.52 0.68 19.33
CA PRO A 165 3.16 1.62 18.40
C PRO A 165 2.99 1.26 16.92
N ILE A 166 3.03 -0.01 16.54
CA ILE A 166 2.79 -0.44 15.15
C ILE A 166 1.34 -0.17 14.72
N GLU A 167 0.34 -0.50 15.55
CA GLU A 167 -1.08 -0.27 15.25
C GLU A 167 -1.43 1.22 15.16
N LYS A 168 -0.67 2.06 15.87
CA LYS A 168 -0.77 3.53 15.80
C LYS A 168 0.04 4.16 14.66
N GLY A 169 0.74 3.35 13.86
CA GLY A 169 1.63 3.78 12.78
C GLY A 169 2.91 4.49 13.24
N GLU A 170 3.23 4.48 14.53
CA GLU A 170 4.37 5.24 15.08
C GLU A 170 5.73 4.67 14.66
N THR A 171 5.76 3.39 14.29
CA THR A 171 6.96 2.69 13.84
C THR A 171 7.06 2.60 12.33
N LEU A 172 6.18 3.29 11.58
CA LEU A 172 6.25 3.37 10.12
C LEU A 172 7.60 3.96 9.70
N CYS A 173 8.45 3.11 9.14
CA CYS A 173 9.77 3.48 8.66
C CYS A 173 9.91 3.40 7.15
N LEU A 174 9.15 2.53 6.48
CA LEU A 174 9.24 2.33 5.03
C LEU A 174 7.85 2.40 4.41
N PHE A 175 7.70 3.17 3.34
CA PHE A 175 6.47 3.20 2.55
C PHE A 175 6.80 3.05 1.07
N TYR A 176 6.39 1.93 0.49
CA TYR A 176 6.61 1.63 -0.92
C TYR A 176 5.29 1.67 -1.67
N THR A 177 5.18 2.54 -2.65
CA THR A 177 3.99 2.67 -3.50
C THR A 177 4.31 2.15 -4.90
N LEU A 178 3.46 1.29 -5.45
CA LEU A 178 3.66 0.61 -6.73
C LEU A 178 2.47 0.95 -7.65
N GLY A 179 2.73 1.48 -8.86
CA GLY A 179 1.67 1.83 -9.82
C GLY A 179 0.63 2.78 -9.22
N SER A 180 1.08 3.82 -8.52
CA SER A 180 0.22 4.59 -7.61
C SER A 180 -0.71 5.60 -8.31
N PRO A 181 -2.05 5.49 -8.15
CA PRO A 181 -3.01 6.52 -8.55
C PRO A 181 -3.01 7.78 -7.69
N ILE A 182 -2.14 7.93 -6.68
CA ILE A 182 -2.17 9.11 -5.77
C ILE A 182 -2.12 10.42 -6.54
N ALA A 183 -1.36 10.49 -7.64
CA ALA A 183 -1.29 11.68 -8.49
C ALA A 183 -2.66 12.07 -9.05
N ILE A 184 -3.39 11.13 -9.64
CA ILE A 184 -4.75 11.36 -10.15
C ILE A 184 -5.70 11.67 -8.99
N TRP A 185 -5.60 10.89 -7.91
CA TRP A 185 -6.44 11.03 -6.72
C TRP A 185 -6.31 12.42 -6.07
N SER A 186 -5.12 13.00 -6.12
CA SER A 186 -4.78 14.28 -5.50
C SER A 186 -5.56 15.46 -6.06
N LEU A 187 -6.13 15.35 -7.27
CA LEU A 187 -6.94 16.38 -7.93
C LEU A 187 -8.11 16.87 -7.06
N ARG A 188 -8.59 16.03 -6.15
CA ARG A 188 -9.69 16.37 -5.22
C ARG A 188 -9.32 17.41 -4.16
N TYR A 189 -8.03 17.72 -3.99
CA TYR A 189 -7.52 18.63 -2.97
C TYR A 189 -6.93 19.89 -3.60
N ALA A 190 -7.05 21.01 -2.89
CA ALA A 190 -6.32 22.22 -3.25
C ALA A 190 -4.81 21.95 -3.24
N ASP A 191 -4.11 22.42 -4.27
CA ASP A 191 -2.67 22.21 -4.48
C ASP A 191 -2.24 20.74 -4.37
N PHE A 192 -3.09 19.81 -4.83
CA PHE A 192 -2.84 18.36 -4.79
C PHE A 192 -2.68 17.77 -3.37
N GLY A 193 -3.07 18.52 -2.33
CA GLY A 193 -3.16 18.01 -0.96
C GLY A 193 -1.83 17.88 -0.23
N VAL A 194 -1.85 17.13 0.88
CA VAL A 194 -0.73 16.98 1.80
C VAL A 194 -0.37 15.49 1.91
N PRO A 195 0.90 15.09 1.68
CA PRO A 195 1.33 13.71 1.84
C PRO A 195 1.32 13.30 3.32
N VAL A 196 1.24 12.00 3.57
CA VAL A 196 1.57 11.43 4.89
C VAL A 196 3.06 11.58 5.20
N ALA A 197 3.41 11.55 6.48
CA ALA A 197 4.80 11.44 6.90
C ALA A 197 5.24 9.97 6.89
N ALA A 198 6.15 9.62 5.98
CA ALA A 198 6.78 8.30 5.91
C ALA A 198 8.29 8.51 5.67
N PRO A 199 9.15 8.24 6.67
CA PRO A 199 8.85 7.67 8.00
C PRO A 199 7.96 8.57 8.89
N ASP A 200 7.26 7.95 9.85
CA ASP A 200 6.50 8.70 10.86
C ASP A 200 7.47 9.47 11.78
N PRO A 201 7.20 10.73 12.15
CA PRO A 201 8.10 11.52 13.00
C PRO A 201 8.36 10.91 14.39
N ARG A 202 7.46 10.04 14.87
CA ARG A 202 7.63 9.34 16.15
C ARG A 202 8.55 8.13 16.04
N LEU A 203 8.95 7.70 14.83
CA LEU A 203 9.86 6.58 14.61
C LEU A 203 11.14 6.73 15.43
N ALA A 204 11.72 7.93 15.49
CA ALA A 204 12.97 8.19 16.21
C ALA A 204 12.89 7.90 17.73
N LYS A 205 11.68 7.88 18.31
CA LYS A 205 11.47 7.48 19.72
C LYS A 205 11.60 5.97 19.93
N HIS A 206 11.37 5.20 18.88
CA HIS A 206 11.39 3.73 18.89
C HIS A 206 12.70 3.20 18.30
N TYR A 207 13.16 3.79 17.20
CA TYR A 207 14.37 3.39 16.47
C TYR A 207 15.13 4.62 15.92
N PRO A 208 16.01 5.24 16.72
CA PRO A 208 16.76 6.43 16.30
C PRO A 208 17.75 6.17 15.15
N ASN A 209 18.14 4.90 14.96
CA ASN A 209 19.11 4.49 13.94
C ASN A 209 18.45 4.11 12.59
N ILE A 210 17.12 4.17 12.49
CA ILE A 210 16.41 3.90 11.23
C ILE A 210 16.09 5.23 10.55
N ALA A 211 16.74 5.49 9.42
CA ALA A 211 16.46 6.69 8.62
C ALA A 211 15.07 6.64 7.97
N GLY A 212 14.65 5.47 7.48
CA GLY A 212 13.39 5.27 6.76
C GLY A 212 13.34 5.93 5.38
N GLU A 213 12.31 5.62 4.60
CA GLU A 213 12.07 6.21 3.28
C GLU A 213 10.64 5.96 2.77
N TRP A 214 10.18 6.86 1.90
CA TRP A 214 9.07 6.60 0.98
C TRP A 214 9.59 6.56 -0.46
N VAL A 215 9.51 5.40 -1.11
CA VAL A 215 9.86 5.24 -2.53
C VAL A 215 8.62 4.89 -3.34
N ASN A 216 8.39 5.61 -4.43
CA ASN A 216 7.31 5.36 -5.37
C ASN A 216 7.85 4.73 -6.64
N PHE A 217 7.30 3.60 -7.06
CA PHE A 217 7.65 2.89 -8.28
C PHE A 217 6.52 3.06 -9.30
N TYR A 218 6.90 3.42 -10.53
CA TYR A 218 5.98 3.61 -11.65
C TYR A 218 6.59 3.04 -12.93
N ASP A 219 5.74 2.61 -13.85
CA ASP A 219 6.09 2.23 -15.20
C ASP A 219 5.57 3.31 -16.16
N ARG A 220 6.34 3.63 -17.21
CA ARG A 220 5.91 4.58 -18.25
C ARG A 220 4.68 4.11 -19.02
N ASP A 221 4.48 2.80 -19.12
CA ASP A 221 3.35 2.19 -19.80
C ASP A 221 2.12 2.03 -18.87
N ASP A 222 2.26 2.33 -17.57
CA ASP A 222 1.16 2.33 -16.62
C ASP A 222 0.39 3.66 -16.64
N VAL A 223 -0.82 3.62 -17.20
CA VAL A 223 -1.68 4.80 -17.36
C VAL A 223 -2.24 5.37 -16.05
N ILE A 224 -2.06 4.66 -14.93
CA ILE A 224 -2.54 5.05 -13.60
C ILE A 224 -1.40 5.36 -12.64
N GLY A 225 -0.21 4.80 -12.84
CA GLY A 225 0.99 5.06 -12.04
C GLY A 225 1.76 6.30 -12.50
N TYR A 226 1.99 7.25 -11.60
CA TYR A 226 2.75 8.47 -11.93
C TYR A 226 3.82 8.79 -10.87
N PRO A 227 4.86 9.56 -11.23
CA PRO A 227 5.75 10.19 -10.27
C PRO A 227 4.98 11.08 -9.28
N LEU A 228 5.30 11.01 -7.99
CA LEU A 228 4.60 11.75 -6.94
C LEU A 228 5.36 13.01 -6.50
N LYS A 229 6.70 13.06 -6.62
CA LYS A 229 7.51 14.18 -6.11
C LYS A 229 7.16 15.53 -6.75
N ASN A 230 6.62 15.51 -7.97
CA ASN A 230 6.30 16.71 -8.74
C ASN A 230 4.88 17.24 -8.50
N LEU A 231 4.08 16.59 -7.63
CA LEU A 231 2.74 17.08 -7.30
C LEU A 231 2.80 18.47 -6.64
N ASN A 232 3.63 18.61 -5.61
CA ASN A 232 3.90 19.89 -4.97
C ASN A 232 5.17 19.83 -4.10
N SER A 233 5.51 20.94 -3.44
CA SER A 233 6.71 21.00 -2.58
C SER A 233 6.66 20.06 -1.37
N LEU A 234 5.47 19.70 -0.88
CA LEU A 234 5.29 18.78 0.24
C LEU A 234 5.60 17.35 -0.18
N TYR A 235 5.04 16.89 -1.30
CA TYR A 235 5.35 15.57 -1.87
C TYR A 235 6.83 15.46 -2.26
N ASN A 236 7.43 16.52 -2.81
CA ASN A 236 8.86 16.54 -3.13
C ASN A 236 9.75 16.22 -1.92
N ARG A 237 9.36 16.70 -0.73
CA ARG A 237 10.05 16.46 0.54
C ARG A 237 9.72 15.09 1.16
N ALA A 238 8.46 14.66 1.07
CA ALA A 238 8.00 13.42 1.68
C ALA A 238 8.46 12.17 0.91
N VAL A 239 8.33 12.19 -0.42
CA VAL A 239 8.72 11.08 -1.28
C VAL A 239 10.23 11.17 -1.51
N LYS A 240 10.97 10.17 -1.04
CA LYS A 240 12.43 10.10 -1.20
C LYS A 240 12.79 10.04 -2.68
N GLN A 241 12.18 9.13 -3.41
CA GLN A 241 12.49 8.86 -4.81
C GLN A 241 11.26 8.36 -5.58
N ASP A 242 11.11 8.82 -6.82
CA ASP A 242 10.30 8.17 -7.84
C ASP A 242 11.24 7.29 -8.68
N VAL A 243 10.96 5.99 -8.74
CA VAL A 243 11.75 4.98 -9.47
C VAL A 243 10.93 4.50 -10.65
N GLU A 244 11.45 4.72 -11.84
CA GLU A 244 10.90 4.11 -13.04
C GLU A 244 11.30 2.63 -13.10
N ILE A 245 10.34 1.75 -13.34
CA ILE A 245 10.56 0.32 -13.59
C ILE A 245 9.86 -0.09 -14.89
N ASN A 246 10.14 -1.30 -15.36
CA ASN A 246 9.42 -1.93 -16.46
C ASN A 246 8.61 -3.11 -15.91
N ALA A 247 7.45 -2.80 -15.34
CA ALA A 247 6.50 -3.76 -14.81
C ALA A 247 5.83 -4.52 -15.98
N GLY A 248 6.55 -5.48 -16.56
CA GLY A 248 6.05 -6.30 -17.66
C GLY A 248 7.11 -6.76 -18.64
N GLY A 249 6.69 -7.53 -19.65
CA GLY A 249 7.52 -7.92 -20.79
C GLY A 249 7.19 -7.12 -22.05
N PHE A 250 7.95 -7.32 -23.13
CA PHE A 250 7.78 -6.65 -24.44
C PHE A 250 6.37 -6.82 -25.09
N LEU A 251 5.51 -7.69 -24.54
CA LEU A 251 4.14 -7.94 -25.00
C LEU A 251 3.05 -7.30 -24.12
N SER A 252 3.39 -6.61 -23.02
CA SER A 252 2.43 -6.04 -22.05
C SER A 252 2.32 -4.50 -22.08
N SER A 253 3.02 -3.84 -23.00
CA SER A 253 3.01 -2.39 -23.21
C SER A 253 1.71 -1.88 -23.86
N TRP A 254 0.55 -2.07 -23.20
CA TRP A 254 -0.74 -1.38 -23.39
C TRP A 254 -1.95 -2.15 -22.79
N ASN A 255 -1.82 -2.77 -21.61
CA ASN A 255 -2.96 -3.44 -21.00
C ASN A 255 -2.90 -3.47 -19.46
N PRO A 256 -4.03 -3.79 -18.79
CA PRO A 256 -4.10 -3.99 -17.34
C PRO A 256 -3.06 -4.93 -16.72
N LEU A 257 -2.35 -5.75 -17.51
CA LEU A 257 -1.32 -6.68 -17.02
C LEU A 257 -0.04 -5.97 -16.60
N SER A 258 0.36 -4.87 -17.25
CA SER A 258 1.53 -4.07 -16.80
C SER A 258 1.32 -3.55 -15.37
N HIS A 259 0.11 -3.05 -15.12
CA HIS A 259 -0.32 -2.62 -13.81
C HIS A 259 -0.33 -3.74 -12.75
N LEU A 260 -0.41 -5.01 -13.14
CA LEU A 260 -0.37 -6.14 -12.22
C LEU A 260 1.04 -6.69 -11.98
N GLY A 261 2.03 -6.31 -12.79
CA GLY A 261 3.39 -6.88 -12.77
C GLY A 261 4.30 -6.38 -11.66
N TYR A 262 3.96 -5.27 -10.98
CA TYR A 262 4.85 -4.61 -10.02
C TYR A 262 5.27 -5.50 -8.84
N LEU A 263 4.35 -6.34 -8.33
CA LEU A 263 4.56 -7.10 -7.10
C LEU A 263 5.62 -8.20 -7.26
N THR A 264 5.90 -8.63 -8.48
CA THR A 264 6.88 -9.69 -8.77
C THR A 264 8.11 -9.17 -9.52
N ASP A 265 8.13 -7.87 -9.85
CA ASP A 265 9.19 -7.27 -10.63
C ASP A 265 10.50 -7.16 -9.84
N GLY A 266 11.58 -7.69 -10.42
CA GLY A 266 12.90 -7.71 -9.77
C GLY A 266 13.47 -6.31 -9.50
N ASP A 267 13.12 -5.32 -10.30
CA ASP A 267 13.60 -3.94 -10.18
C ASP A 267 12.78 -3.15 -9.15
N ALA A 268 11.60 -3.64 -8.75
CA ALA A 268 10.92 -3.21 -7.52
C ALA A 268 11.44 -3.97 -6.29
N LEU A 269 11.55 -5.30 -6.35
CA LEU A 269 11.89 -6.15 -5.20
C LEU A 269 13.30 -5.90 -4.63
N LYS A 270 14.30 -5.68 -5.49
CA LYS A 270 15.70 -5.43 -5.06
C LYS A 270 15.84 -4.17 -4.20
N PRO A 271 15.39 -2.97 -4.63
CA PRO A 271 15.50 -1.76 -3.82
C PRO A 271 14.65 -1.85 -2.54
N MET A 272 13.45 -2.45 -2.60
CA MET A 272 12.64 -2.68 -1.40
C MET A 272 13.38 -3.55 -0.38
N ALA A 273 13.99 -4.65 -0.82
CA ALA A 273 14.79 -5.53 0.04
C ALA A 273 16.02 -4.81 0.64
N GLN A 274 16.66 -3.92 -0.11
CA GLN A 274 17.76 -3.11 0.38
C GLN A 274 17.32 -2.15 1.50
N GLY A 275 16.18 -1.46 1.33
CA GLY A 275 15.63 -0.59 2.38
C GLY A 275 15.19 -1.36 3.61
N LEU A 276 14.59 -2.55 3.43
CA LEU A 276 14.26 -3.47 4.52
C LEU A 276 15.50 -3.92 5.28
N TYR A 277 16.60 -4.25 4.60
CA TYR A 277 17.86 -4.62 5.25
C TYR A 277 18.43 -3.46 6.06
N LYS A 278 18.44 -2.23 5.52
CA LYS A 278 18.88 -1.05 6.25
C LYS A 278 18.05 -0.82 7.51
N ALA A 279 16.72 -0.95 7.41
CA ALA A 279 15.83 -0.83 8.56
C ALA A 279 16.08 -1.92 9.61
N TRP A 280 16.23 -3.18 9.17
CA TRP A 280 16.55 -4.30 10.06
C TRP A 280 17.90 -4.15 10.75
N ALA A 281 18.93 -3.72 10.02
CA ALA A 281 20.25 -3.46 10.56
C ALA A 281 20.21 -2.30 11.56
N GLY A 282 19.45 -1.23 11.29
CA GLY A 282 19.24 -0.13 12.23
C GLY A 282 18.47 -0.55 13.50
N ALA A 283 17.59 -1.54 13.40
CA ALA A 283 16.81 -2.07 14.52
C ALA A 283 17.56 -3.11 15.38
N ASN A 284 18.67 -3.67 14.88
CA ASN A 284 19.39 -4.80 15.47
C ASN A 284 20.92 -4.62 15.52
N GLY A 285 21.40 -3.42 15.18
CA GLY A 285 22.81 -3.02 15.25
C GLY A 285 23.20 -2.42 16.60
#